data_AF-D7MY53-F1
#
_entry.id   AF-D7MY53-F1
#
_cell.length_a   1.000
_cell.length_b   1.000
_cell.length_c   1.000
_cell.angle_alpha   90.00
_cell.angle_beta   90.00
_cell.angle_gamma   90.00
#
_symmetry.space_group_name_H-M   'P 1'
#
loop_
_entity.id
_entity.type
_entity.pdbx_description
1 polymer ?
#
loop_
_entity_poly.entity_id
_entity_poly.type
_entity_poly.pdbx_seq_one_letter_code
_entity_poly.pdbx_strand_id
1 'polypeptide(L)'
;ALNYTIDLILSHEEKNSSDTENDSEVNLFATEAFGKIFEGLADCLTSPRKTSEDLELCRNVIMILALAASSGNSGYELLSNHKLPQDTNFLMVILHLLVAEIDSESTEFRPKAEILKARTLLMREILILLNRLVSGLSSSATILKELTKSRDMASLTVDAATRLSRKRNLLGQPENSVQRMRNTEIMDLARIFKRRVFAFLGDNTI
;
A
#
# COMPACT_ATOMS: atom_id res chain seq x y z
N ALA A 1 -21.63 4.87 9.92
CA ALA A 1 -21.26 6.26 9.61
C ALA A 1 -20.22 6.30 8.49
N LEU A 2 -18.99 5.79 8.69
CA LEU A 2 -17.92 5.83 7.68
C LEU A 2 -18.25 5.14 6.34
N ASN A 3 -18.86 3.94 6.37
CA ASN A 3 -19.30 3.24 5.16
C ASN A 3 -20.38 4.01 4.39
N TYR A 4 -21.26 4.73 5.09
CA TYR A 4 -22.31 5.51 4.45
C TYR A 4 -21.73 6.75 3.77
N THR A 5 -20.67 7.34 4.33
CA THR A 5 -19.96 8.46 3.69
C THR A 5 -19.19 8.01 2.46
N ILE A 6 -18.54 6.83 2.51
CA ILE A 6 -17.87 6.25 1.33
C ILE A 6 -18.89 5.85 0.26
N ASP A 7 -19.99 5.19 0.61
CA ASP A 7 -21.04 4.82 -0.35
C ASP A 7 -21.74 6.05 -0.95
N LEU A 8 -21.96 7.12 -0.16
CA LEU A 8 -22.55 8.37 -0.66
C LEU A 8 -21.61 9.12 -1.61
N ILE A 9 -20.28 8.99 -1.43
CA ILE A 9 -19.26 9.55 -2.33
C ILE A 9 -19.19 8.74 -3.64
N LEU A 10 -19.34 7.41 -3.58
CA LEU A 10 -19.28 6.53 -4.74
C LEU A 10 -20.58 6.50 -5.57
N SER A 11 -21.72 6.84 -4.97
CA SER A 11 -23.03 6.83 -5.65
C SER A 11 -23.29 8.07 -6.51
N HIS A 12 -22.39 9.07 -6.50
CA HIS A 12 -22.59 10.31 -7.25
C HIS A 12 -22.20 10.23 -8.73
N GLU A 13 -21.56 9.14 -9.18
CA GLU A 13 -21.21 8.94 -10.60
C GLU A 13 -22.36 8.41 -11.48
N GLU A 14 -23.52 8.05 -10.91
CA GLU A 14 -24.58 7.37 -11.67
C GLU A 14 -25.87 8.20 -11.91
N LYS A 15 -25.82 9.54 -11.88
CA LYS A 15 -26.96 10.38 -12.26
C LYS A 15 -26.72 11.24 -13.50
N ASN A 16 -27.29 10.80 -14.60
CA ASN A 16 -27.46 11.58 -15.83
C ASN A 16 -28.32 12.83 -15.59
N SER A 17 -27.74 13.99 -15.96
CA SER A 17 -28.34 15.14 -16.66
C SER A 17 -29.63 15.78 -16.08
N SER A 18 -29.47 16.92 -15.39
CA SER A 18 -29.82 18.26 -15.91
C SER A 18 -29.75 19.31 -14.80
N ASP A 19 -28.64 20.06 -14.71
CA ASP A 19 -28.58 21.47 -14.25
C ASP A 19 -27.12 21.94 -14.33
N THR A 20 -26.80 22.68 -15.39
CA THR A 20 -25.44 22.99 -15.83
C THR A 20 -25.06 24.41 -15.39
N GLU A 21 -24.51 24.53 -14.18
CA GLU A 21 -23.50 25.56 -13.83
C GLU A 21 -22.93 25.29 -12.42
N ASN A 22 -23.78 24.90 -11.45
CA ASN A 22 -23.36 24.69 -10.05
C ASN A 22 -22.69 23.33 -9.77
N ASP A 23 -23.06 22.29 -10.52
CA ASP A 23 -22.47 20.94 -10.37
C ASP A 23 -20.99 20.89 -10.79
N SER A 24 -20.58 21.75 -11.71
CA SER A 24 -19.19 21.78 -12.21
C SER A 24 -18.21 22.34 -11.18
N GLU A 25 -18.64 23.35 -10.42
CA GLU A 25 -17.82 24.03 -9.41
C GLU A 25 -17.71 23.19 -8.13
N VAL A 26 -18.81 22.54 -7.73
CA VAL A 26 -18.83 21.59 -6.60
C VAL A 26 -17.97 20.36 -6.88
N ASN A 27 -18.01 19.84 -8.11
CA ASN A 27 -17.19 18.69 -8.52
C ASN A 27 -15.69 19.05 -8.58
N LEU A 28 -15.35 20.25 -9.05
CA LEU A 28 -13.98 20.75 -9.04
C LEU A 28 -13.43 20.93 -7.61
N PHE A 29 -14.23 21.53 -6.72
CA PHE A 29 -13.85 21.73 -5.31
C PHE A 29 -13.67 20.39 -4.58
N ALA A 30 -14.57 19.43 -4.82
CA ALA A 30 -14.44 18.08 -4.27
C ALA A 30 -13.15 17.42 -4.76
N THR A 31 -12.85 17.49 -6.06
CA THR A 31 -11.64 16.93 -6.67
C THR A 31 -10.36 17.54 -6.08
N GLU A 32 -10.32 18.86 -5.88
CA GLU A 32 -9.19 19.56 -5.26
C GLU A 32 -9.02 19.17 -3.78
N ALA A 33 -10.13 19.09 -3.02
CA ALA A 33 -10.12 18.68 -1.63
C ALA A 33 -9.64 17.22 -1.48
N PHE A 34 -10.09 16.32 -2.36
CA PHE A 34 -9.60 14.95 -2.41
C PHE A 34 -8.11 14.91 -2.73
N GLY A 35 -7.64 15.72 -3.68
CA GLY A 35 -6.22 15.80 -3.99
C GLY A 35 -5.36 16.16 -2.79
N LYS A 36 -5.76 17.19 -2.03
CA LYS A 36 -5.04 17.60 -0.80
C LYS A 36 -5.02 16.52 0.27
N ILE A 37 -6.09 15.72 0.39
CA ILE A 37 -6.13 14.58 1.32
C ILE A 37 -5.08 13.54 0.90
N PHE A 38 -5.05 13.18 -0.38
CA PHE A 38 -4.08 12.21 -0.88
C PHE A 38 -2.63 12.71 -0.76
N GLU A 39 -2.36 13.99 -1.06
CA GLU A 39 -1.06 14.61 -0.80
C GLU A 39 -0.67 14.47 0.67
N GLY A 40 -1.55 14.84 1.61
CA GLY A 40 -1.27 14.71 3.05
C GLY A 40 -1.04 13.27 3.50
N LEU A 41 -1.77 12.30 2.93
CA LEU A 41 -1.52 10.87 3.19
C LEU A 41 -0.16 10.42 2.65
N ALA A 42 0.24 10.88 1.47
CA ALA A 42 1.55 10.57 0.89
C ALA A 42 2.70 11.20 1.69
N ASP A 43 2.52 12.43 2.18
CA ASP A 43 3.48 13.11 3.05
C ASP A 43 3.72 12.31 4.34
N CYS A 44 2.66 11.76 4.93
CA CYS A 44 2.77 10.88 6.08
C CYS A 44 3.64 9.65 5.78
N LEU A 45 3.46 9.00 4.62
CA LEU A 45 4.22 7.81 4.22
C LEU A 45 5.68 8.09 3.84
N THR A 46 5.99 9.29 3.37
CA THR A 46 7.34 9.70 2.96
C THR A 46 8.14 10.37 4.08
N SER A 47 7.47 10.83 5.13
CA SER A 47 8.11 11.47 6.29
C SER A 47 9.13 10.54 6.99
N PRO A 48 10.23 11.09 7.55
CA PRO A 48 11.19 10.31 8.31
C PRO A 48 10.54 9.67 9.55
N ARG A 49 10.64 8.35 9.68
CA ARG A 49 10.08 7.59 10.80
C ARG A 49 11.15 7.28 11.84
N LYS A 50 11.13 8.00 12.97
CA LYS A 50 12.13 7.89 14.05
C LYS A 50 11.57 7.23 15.30
N THR A 51 10.25 7.26 15.48
CA THR A 51 9.57 6.73 16.67
C THR A 51 8.55 5.64 16.32
N SER A 52 8.01 4.96 17.33
CA SER A 52 6.90 4.02 17.16
C SER A 52 5.62 4.70 16.67
N GLU A 53 5.36 5.93 17.13
CA GLU A 53 4.20 6.73 16.72
C GLU A 53 4.25 7.09 15.23
N ASP A 54 5.44 7.39 14.69
CA ASP A 54 5.62 7.64 13.25
C ASP A 54 5.26 6.40 12.42
N LEU A 55 5.68 5.21 12.90
CA LEU A 55 5.37 3.93 12.27
C LEU A 55 3.87 3.59 12.37
N GLU A 56 3.24 3.91 13.50
CA GLU A 56 1.80 3.73 13.69
C GLU A 56 0.97 4.68 12.82
N LEU A 57 1.40 5.93 12.64
CA LEU A 57 0.78 6.88 11.72
C LEU A 57 0.81 6.32 10.29
N CYS A 58 1.97 5.87 9.82
CA CYS A 58 2.09 5.23 8.50
C CYS A 58 1.19 4.00 8.39
N ARG A 59 1.13 3.18 9.44
CA ARG A 59 0.25 1.99 9.48
C ARG A 59 -1.22 2.38 9.33
N ASN A 60 -1.67 3.42 10.03
CA ASN A 60 -3.05 3.90 9.95
C ASN A 60 -3.38 4.42 8.54
N VAL A 61 -2.45 5.14 7.90
CA VAL A 61 -2.60 5.56 6.50
C VAL A 61 -2.73 4.34 5.59
N ILE A 62 -1.85 3.34 5.71
CA ILE A 62 -1.93 2.11 4.90
C ILE A 62 -3.26 1.38 5.11
N MET A 63 -3.78 1.34 6.34
CA MET A 63 -5.10 0.76 6.62
C MET A 63 -6.23 1.53 5.92
N ILE A 64 -6.19 2.87 5.92
CA ILE A 64 -7.15 3.70 5.18
C ILE A 64 -7.09 3.39 3.69
N LEU A 65 -5.88 3.32 3.11
CA LEU A 65 -5.71 2.96 1.70
C LEU A 65 -6.20 1.53 1.41
N ALA A 66 -6.02 0.59 2.34
CA ALA A 66 -6.52 -0.78 2.20
C ALA A 66 -8.05 -0.87 2.26
N LEU A 67 -8.69 0.01 3.02
CA LEU A 67 -10.14 0.16 3.06
C LEU A 67 -10.65 0.77 1.74
N ALA A 68 -9.99 1.81 1.24
CA ALA A 68 -10.31 2.40 -0.06
C ALA A 68 -10.15 1.37 -1.19
N ALA A 69 -9.05 0.61 -1.23
CA ALA A 69 -8.85 -0.47 -2.19
C ALA A 69 -9.89 -1.61 -2.09
N SER A 70 -10.63 -1.67 -0.98
CA SER A 70 -11.68 -2.66 -0.74
C SER A 70 -13.06 -2.23 -1.25
N SER A 71 -13.26 -0.97 -1.62
CA SER A 71 -14.57 -0.44 -2.04
C SER A 71 -14.89 -0.69 -3.53
N GLY A 72 -14.17 -1.60 -4.20
CA GLY A 72 -14.38 -1.93 -5.61
C GLY A 72 -13.51 -1.12 -6.57
N ASN A 73 -13.94 -1.00 -7.84
CA ASN A 73 -13.15 -0.37 -8.92
C ASN A 73 -12.87 1.11 -8.67
N SER A 74 -13.86 1.84 -8.15
CA SER A 74 -13.73 3.27 -7.84
C SER A 74 -12.67 3.57 -6.78
N GLY A 75 -12.56 2.70 -5.76
CA GLY A 75 -11.53 2.82 -4.73
C GLY A 75 -10.11 2.56 -5.27
N TYR A 76 -9.99 1.71 -6.30
CA TYR A 76 -8.74 1.49 -7.02
C TYR A 76 -8.39 2.66 -7.95
N GLU A 77 -9.36 3.14 -8.73
CA GLU A 77 -9.19 4.28 -9.64
C GLU A 77 -8.75 5.52 -8.87
N LEU A 78 -9.30 5.73 -7.68
CA LEU A 78 -8.89 6.81 -6.79
C LEU A 78 -7.40 6.71 -6.38
N LEU A 79 -6.89 5.51 -6.12
CA LEU A 79 -5.48 5.28 -5.73
C LEU A 79 -4.50 5.31 -6.92
N SER A 80 -4.98 4.99 -8.13
CA SER A 80 -4.15 4.82 -9.33
C SER A 80 -4.17 6.02 -10.26
N ASN A 81 -5.30 6.74 -10.36
CA ASN A 81 -5.46 7.93 -11.20
C ASN A 81 -5.00 9.20 -10.49
N HIS A 82 -4.93 9.20 -9.16
CA HIS A 82 -4.40 10.36 -8.44
C HIS A 82 -2.89 10.45 -8.59
N LYS A 83 -2.44 11.43 -9.38
CA LYS A 83 -1.03 11.77 -9.53
C LYS A 83 -0.61 12.66 -8.36
N LEU A 84 0.28 12.15 -7.51
CA LEU A 84 0.96 13.00 -6.53
C LEU A 84 1.88 14.00 -7.26
N PRO A 85 2.29 15.08 -6.59
CA PRO A 85 3.34 15.95 -7.10
C PRO A 85 4.54 15.15 -7.63
N GLN A 86 5.10 15.56 -8.77
CA GLN A 86 6.21 14.88 -9.48
C GLN A 86 5.84 13.55 -10.18
N ASP A 87 4.58 13.32 -10.55
CA ASP A 87 4.12 12.09 -11.24
C ASP A 87 4.40 10.79 -10.45
N THR A 88 4.57 10.90 -9.13
CA THR A 88 4.78 9.73 -8.27
C THR A 88 3.43 9.04 -8.04
N ASN A 89 3.33 7.75 -8.33
CA ASN A 89 2.11 6.99 -8.03
C ASN A 89 2.16 6.44 -6.59
N PHE A 90 1.00 6.27 -5.95
CA PHE A 90 0.92 5.76 -4.57
C PHE A 90 1.58 4.38 -4.39
N LEU A 91 1.51 3.54 -5.42
CA LEU A 91 2.16 2.22 -5.40
C LEU A 91 3.67 2.33 -5.19
N MET A 92 4.31 3.29 -5.85
CA MET A 92 5.74 3.57 -5.71
C MET A 92 6.07 4.05 -4.29
N VAL A 93 5.27 4.96 -3.73
CA VAL A 93 5.44 5.42 -2.34
C VAL A 93 5.32 4.25 -1.36
N ILE A 94 4.29 3.41 -1.51
CA ILE A 94 4.05 2.24 -0.66
C ILE A 94 5.20 1.23 -0.77
N LEU A 95 5.71 0.98 -1.98
CA LEU A 95 6.80 0.03 -2.21
C LEU A 95 8.12 0.54 -1.63
N HIS A 96 8.44 1.83 -1.81
CA HIS A 96 9.62 2.44 -1.19
C HIS A 96 9.54 2.43 0.33
N LEU A 97 8.35 2.71 0.89
CA LEU A 97 8.12 2.58 2.33
C LEU A 97 8.40 1.15 2.81
N LEU A 98 7.89 0.13 2.11
CA LEU A 98 8.14 -1.26 2.47
C LEU A 98 9.64 -1.58 2.46
N VAL A 99 10.35 -1.21 1.39
CA VAL A 99 11.80 -1.46 1.26
C VAL A 99 12.58 -0.76 2.38
N ALA A 100 12.27 0.50 2.66
CA ALA A 100 12.92 1.26 3.73
C ALA A 100 12.75 0.58 5.11
N GLU A 101 11.59 -0.02 5.38
CA GLU A 101 11.37 -0.75 6.62
C GLU A 101 12.11 -2.09 6.65
N ILE A 102 12.21 -2.81 5.52
CA ILE A 102 13.01 -4.06 5.45
C ILE A 102 14.49 -3.74 5.69
N ASP A 103 14.99 -2.64 5.10
CA ASP A 103 16.37 -2.19 5.26
C ASP A 103 16.64 -1.77 6.71
N SER A 104 15.73 -1.01 7.32
CA SER A 104 15.81 -0.62 8.74
C SER A 104 15.80 -1.84 9.67
N GLU A 105 14.91 -2.81 9.39
CA GLU A 105 14.86 -4.09 10.14
C GLU A 105 16.18 -4.90 10.03
N SER A 106 16.94 -4.73 8.95
CA SER A 106 18.20 -5.46 8.71
C SER A 106 19.45 -4.78 9.28
N THR A 107 19.42 -3.46 9.45
CA THR A 107 20.57 -2.64 9.88
C THR A 107 20.54 -2.29 11.36
N GLU A 108 19.36 -2.28 11.98
CA GLU A 108 19.19 -1.85 13.36
C GLU A 108 19.64 -2.93 14.36
N PHE A 109 20.78 -2.69 15.03
CA PHE A 109 21.30 -3.59 16.06
C PHE A 109 20.57 -3.33 17.39
N ARG A 110 19.66 -4.24 17.75
CA ARG A 110 18.82 -4.19 18.99
C ARG A 110 17.83 -3.00 19.03
N PRO A 111 16.83 -2.96 18.12
CA PRO A 111 15.75 -1.98 18.21
C PRO A 111 15.00 -2.08 19.55
N LYS A 112 14.42 -0.96 19.99
CA LYS A 112 13.43 -0.99 21.07
C LYS A 112 12.27 -1.91 20.68
N ALA A 113 11.74 -2.65 21.65
CA ALA A 113 10.66 -3.62 21.40
C ALA A 113 9.41 -2.99 20.77
N GLU A 114 9.07 -1.76 21.17
CA GLU A 114 7.95 -0.98 20.61
C GLU A 114 8.14 -0.68 19.12
N ILE A 115 9.34 -0.26 18.72
CA ILE A 115 9.70 0.05 17.32
C ILE A 115 9.65 -1.22 16.48
N LEU A 116 10.24 -2.31 16.97
CA LEU A 116 10.23 -3.60 16.27
C LEU A 116 8.80 -4.13 16.06
N LYS A 117 7.93 -3.99 17.07
CA LYS A 117 6.51 -4.34 16.97
C LYS A 117 5.78 -3.45 15.95
N ALA A 118 5.91 -2.14 16.06
CA ALA A 118 5.24 -1.18 15.18
C ALA A 118 5.66 -1.40 13.71
N ARG A 119 6.96 -1.60 13.46
CA ARG A 119 7.50 -1.91 12.13
C ARG A 119 6.96 -3.20 11.55
N THR A 120 6.92 -4.27 12.36
CA THR A 120 6.36 -5.56 11.92
C THR A 120 4.88 -5.41 11.53
N LEU A 121 4.10 -4.69 12.34
CA LEU A 121 2.69 -4.42 12.04
C LEU A 121 2.54 -3.58 10.76
N LEU A 122 3.38 -2.57 10.55
CA LEU A 122 3.37 -1.76 9.34
C LEU A 122 3.64 -2.61 8.09
N MET A 123 4.71 -3.42 8.07
CA MET A 123 5.01 -4.32 6.96
C MET A 123 3.85 -5.28 6.65
N ARG A 124 3.20 -5.80 7.71
CA ARG A 124 2.03 -6.68 7.58
C ARG A 124 0.88 -5.97 6.85
N GLU A 125 0.51 -4.75 7.29
CA GLU A 125 -0.58 -4.01 6.66
C GLU A 125 -0.25 -3.60 5.21
N ILE A 126 1.01 -3.25 4.93
CA ILE A 126 1.45 -2.96 3.56
C ILE A 126 1.27 -4.18 2.65
N LEU A 127 1.69 -5.37 3.11
CA LEU A 127 1.51 -6.59 2.33
C LEU A 127 0.05 -6.99 2.16
N ILE A 128 -0.82 -6.69 3.14
CA ILE A 128 -2.27 -6.89 3.01
C ILE A 128 -2.82 -5.97 1.91
N LEU A 129 -2.47 -4.68 1.93
CA LEU A 129 -2.86 -3.72 0.90
C LEU A 129 -2.39 -4.19 -0.49
N LEU A 130 -1.10 -4.49 -0.64
CA LEU A 130 -0.54 -4.94 -1.92
C LEU A 130 -1.23 -6.21 -2.43
N ASN A 131 -1.41 -7.22 -1.56
CA ASN A 131 -2.13 -8.44 -1.94
C ASN A 131 -3.57 -8.16 -2.33
N ARG A 132 -4.27 -7.24 -1.65
CA ARG A 132 -5.63 -6.86 -2.00
C ARG A 132 -5.68 -6.22 -3.39
N LEU A 133 -4.79 -5.28 -3.67
CA LEU A 133 -4.68 -4.61 -4.96
C LEU A 133 -4.42 -5.60 -6.10
N VAL A 134 -3.48 -6.54 -5.94
CA VAL A 134 -3.19 -7.56 -6.97
C VAL A 134 -4.18 -8.73 -6.98
N SER A 135 -5.19 -8.76 -6.10
CA SER A 135 -6.26 -9.77 -6.12
C SER A 135 -7.51 -9.30 -6.87
N GLY A 136 -7.65 -8.00 -7.15
CA GLY A 136 -8.85 -7.44 -7.76
C GLY A 136 -9.11 -8.02 -9.15
N LEU A 137 -10.32 -8.54 -9.40
CA LEU A 137 -10.67 -9.21 -10.66
C LEU A 137 -10.50 -8.30 -11.89
N SER A 138 -10.75 -7.01 -11.74
CA SER A 138 -10.76 -5.98 -12.79
C SER A 138 -9.49 -5.13 -12.83
N SER A 139 -8.80 -4.95 -11.70
CA SER A 139 -7.67 -4.02 -11.57
C SER A 139 -6.31 -4.70 -11.36
N SER A 140 -6.26 -6.01 -11.09
CA SER A 140 -5.01 -6.72 -10.77
C SER A 140 -3.96 -6.61 -11.87
N ALA A 141 -4.33 -6.79 -13.14
CA ALA A 141 -3.41 -6.69 -14.27
C ALA A 141 -2.81 -5.28 -14.39
N THR A 142 -3.62 -4.23 -14.20
CA THR A 142 -3.16 -2.84 -14.23
C THR A 142 -2.23 -2.53 -13.06
N ILE A 143 -2.56 -2.99 -11.84
CA ILE A 143 -1.65 -2.87 -10.67
C ILE A 143 -0.32 -3.57 -10.94
N LEU A 144 -0.36 -4.80 -11.43
CA LEU A 144 0.85 -5.58 -11.69
C LEU A 144 1.70 -4.93 -12.79
N LYS A 145 1.06 -4.37 -13.82
CA LYS A 145 1.72 -3.56 -14.84
C LYS A 145 2.37 -2.31 -14.23
N GLU A 146 1.70 -1.60 -13.34
CA GLU A 146 2.27 -0.42 -12.66
C GLU A 146 3.45 -0.78 -11.75
N LEU A 147 3.35 -1.88 -10.99
CA LEU A 147 4.42 -2.40 -10.13
C LEU A 147 5.63 -2.89 -10.94
N THR A 148 5.45 -3.18 -12.22
CA THR A 148 6.48 -3.69 -13.12
C THR A 148 6.75 -2.79 -14.32
N LYS A 149 6.28 -1.52 -14.26
CA LYS A 149 6.33 -0.57 -15.39
C LYS A 149 7.75 -0.24 -15.86
N SER A 150 8.71 -0.32 -14.95
CA SER A 150 10.13 -0.11 -15.22
C SER A 150 10.95 -1.23 -14.58
N ARG A 151 12.18 -1.42 -15.08
CA ARG A 151 13.12 -2.39 -14.52
C ARG A 151 13.35 -2.16 -13.02
N ASP A 152 13.49 -0.91 -12.61
CA ASP A 152 13.75 -0.55 -11.21
C ASP A 152 12.54 -0.88 -10.32
N MET A 153 11.32 -0.54 -10.76
CA MET A 153 10.10 -0.89 -10.02
C MET A 153 9.88 -2.40 -9.94
N ALA A 154 10.09 -3.12 -11.05
CA ALA A 154 10.00 -4.58 -11.07
C ALA A 154 11.04 -5.21 -10.13
N SER A 155 12.27 -4.71 -10.16
CA SER A 155 13.36 -5.18 -9.30
C SER A 155 13.06 -4.93 -7.82
N LEU A 156 12.60 -3.72 -7.47
CA LEU A 156 12.21 -3.38 -6.09
C LEU A 156 11.05 -4.27 -5.60
N THR A 157 10.04 -4.49 -6.45
CA THR A 157 8.88 -5.34 -6.13
C THR A 157 9.32 -6.78 -5.86
N VAL A 158 10.14 -7.34 -6.75
CA VAL A 158 10.65 -8.71 -6.64
C VAL A 158 11.60 -8.87 -5.45
N ASP A 159 12.46 -7.89 -5.19
CA ASP A 159 13.39 -7.90 -4.05
C ASP A 159 12.63 -7.89 -2.72
N ALA A 160 11.72 -6.94 -2.52
CA ALA A 160 10.92 -6.82 -1.30
C ALA A 160 10.12 -8.12 -1.03
N ALA A 161 9.42 -8.63 -2.04
CA ALA A 161 8.66 -9.87 -1.93
C ALA A 161 9.56 -11.08 -1.62
N THR A 162 10.75 -11.14 -2.23
CA THR A 162 11.70 -12.22 -2.02
C THR A 162 12.30 -12.19 -0.62
N ARG A 163 12.75 -11.02 -0.14
CA ARG A 163 13.33 -10.85 1.19
C ARG A 163 12.32 -11.17 2.30
N LEU A 164 11.07 -10.73 2.15
CA LEU A 164 10.01 -10.99 3.14
C LEU A 164 9.51 -12.44 3.12
N SER A 165 9.56 -13.13 1.97
CA SER A 165 9.15 -14.54 1.82
C SER A 165 10.08 -15.57 2.47
N ARG A 166 11.26 -15.13 2.89
CA ARG A 166 12.28 -15.96 3.54
C ARG A 166 12.09 -15.95 5.06
N LYS A 167 12.22 -17.11 5.68
CA LYS A 167 12.22 -17.24 7.14
C LYS A 167 13.43 -16.50 7.71
N ARG A 168 13.22 -15.75 8.80
CA ARG A 168 14.33 -15.11 9.52
C ARG A 168 15.05 -16.17 10.35
N ASN A 169 16.32 -16.43 10.06
CA ASN A 169 17.16 -17.32 10.85
C ASN A 169 17.72 -16.56 12.06
N LEU A 170 16.91 -16.39 13.10
CA LEU A 170 17.41 -15.98 14.41
C LEU A 170 17.77 -17.25 15.20
N LEU A 171 19.02 -17.67 15.09
CA LEU A 171 19.54 -18.77 15.91
C LEU A 171 19.46 -18.40 17.40
N GLY A 172 18.75 -19.22 18.18
CA GLY A 172 18.90 -19.27 19.65
C GLY A 172 18.12 -18.27 20.50
N GLN A 173 17.11 -17.56 19.98
CA GLN A 173 16.24 -16.72 20.79
C GLN A 173 14.83 -17.34 20.91
N PRO A 174 14.19 -17.31 22.10
CA PRO A 174 12.79 -17.72 22.23
C PRO A 174 11.91 -16.85 21.34
N GLU A 175 11.05 -17.49 20.56
CA GLU A 175 10.21 -16.81 19.57
C GLU A 175 9.18 -15.93 20.29
N ASN A 176 9.41 -14.61 20.30
CA ASN A 176 8.42 -13.65 20.79
C ASN A 176 7.27 -13.49 19.79
N SER A 177 6.15 -12.91 20.21
CA SER A 177 4.95 -12.76 19.36
C SER A 177 5.22 -12.00 18.05
N VAL A 178 6.12 -11.02 18.07
CA VAL A 178 6.52 -10.25 16.89
C VAL A 178 7.32 -11.12 15.92
N GLN A 179 8.25 -11.91 16.43
CA GLN A 179 9.05 -12.83 15.63
C GLN A 179 8.19 -13.91 14.99
N ARG A 180 7.19 -14.43 15.72
CA ARG A 180 6.19 -15.36 15.18
C ARG A 180 5.44 -14.71 14.02
N MET A 181 4.86 -13.53 14.22
CA MET A 181 4.12 -12.80 13.17
C MET A 181 4.99 -12.55 11.92
N ARG A 182 6.26 -12.18 12.11
CA ARG A 182 7.22 -11.97 11.02
C ARG A 182 7.53 -13.26 10.24
N ASN A 183 7.60 -14.38 10.95
CA ASN A 183 7.92 -15.71 10.40
C ASN A 183 6.72 -16.49 9.89
N THR A 184 5.48 -16.08 10.19
CA THR A 184 4.25 -16.73 9.71
C THR A 184 3.49 -15.78 8.80
N GLU A 185 2.76 -14.83 9.38
CA GLU A 185 1.82 -13.96 8.66
C GLU A 185 2.50 -13.14 7.56
N ILE A 186 3.58 -12.42 7.88
CA ILE A 186 4.31 -11.60 6.89
C ILE A 186 4.92 -12.47 5.81
N MET A 187 5.51 -13.61 6.19
CA MET A 187 6.15 -14.53 5.26
C MET A 187 5.13 -15.10 4.27
N ASP A 188 3.94 -15.50 4.74
CA ASP A 188 2.89 -16.06 3.89
C ASP A 188 2.26 -15.00 2.99
N LEU A 189 1.98 -13.80 3.52
CA LEU A 189 1.53 -12.66 2.71
C LEU A 189 2.54 -12.33 1.60
N ALA A 190 3.84 -12.31 1.93
CA ALA A 190 4.90 -12.05 0.95
C ALA A 190 5.01 -13.16 -0.10
N ARG A 191 4.80 -14.44 0.27
CA ARG A 191 4.79 -15.56 -0.68
C ARG A 191 3.63 -15.47 -1.67
N ILE A 192 2.44 -15.11 -1.18
CA ILE A 192 1.26 -14.91 -2.05
C ILE A 192 1.54 -13.78 -3.03
N PHE A 193 2.01 -12.64 -2.53
CA PHE A 193 2.34 -11.48 -3.36
C PHE A 193 3.41 -11.83 -4.40
N LYS A 194 4.51 -12.47 -3.95
CA LYS A 194 5.59 -12.94 -4.81
C LYS A 194 5.07 -13.85 -5.92
N ARG A 195 4.25 -14.84 -5.61
CA ARG A 195 3.71 -15.78 -6.60
C ARG A 195 2.98 -15.04 -7.72
N ARG A 196 2.18 -14.04 -7.38
CA ARG A 196 1.40 -13.25 -8.35
C ARG A 196 2.28 -12.37 -9.23
N VAL A 197 3.25 -11.70 -8.63
CA VAL A 197 4.23 -10.88 -9.38
C VAL A 197 5.02 -11.74 -10.37
N PHE A 198 5.49 -12.92 -9.93
CA PHE A 198 6.25 -13.83 -10.79
C PHE A 198 5.39 -14.43 -11.90
N ALA A 199 4.14 -14.80 -11.62
CA ALA A 199 3.21 -15.28 -12.65
C ALA A 199 3.03 -14.20 -13.74
N PHE A 200 2.74 -12.97 -13.34
CA PHE A 200 2.59 -11.85 -14.27
C PHE A 200 3.85 -11.56 -15.09
N LEU A 201 5.03 -11.56 -14.47
CA LEU A 201 6.29 -11.35 -15.19
C LEU A 201 6.59 -12.50 -16.17
N GLY A 202 6.23 -13.74 -15.82
CA GLY A 202 6.34 -14.89 -16.71
C GLY A 202 5.41 -14.79 -17.92
N ASP A 203 4.15 -14.39 -17.70
CA ASP A 203 3.15 -14.24 -18.76
C ASP A 203 3.51 -13.13 -19.78
N ASN A 204 4.27 -12.10 -19.37
CA ASN A 204 4.71 -11.00 -20.24
C ASN A 204 6.05 -11.25 -20.97
N THR A 205 6.63 -12.46 -20.87
CA THR A 205 7.92 -12.81 -21.53
C THR A 205 7.77 -13.68 -22.78
N ILE A 206 6.56 -13.80 -23.31
CA ILE A 206 6.23 -14.54 -24.54
C ILE A 206 5.90 -13.57 -25.68
#